data_AF-A0A1M5YPB4-F1
#
_entry.id   AF-A0A1M5YPB4-F1
#
_cell.length_a   1.000
_cell.length_b   1.000
_cell.length_c   1.000
_cell.angle_alpha   90.00
_cell.angle_beta   90.00
_cell.angle_gamma   90.00
#
_symmetry.space_group_name_H-M   'P 1'
#
loop_
_entity.id
_entity.type
_entity.pdbx_description
1 polymer ?
#
loop_
_entity_poly.entity_id
_entity_poly.type
_entity_poly.pdbx_seq_one_letter_code
_entity_poly.pdbx_strand_id
1 'polypeptide(L)'
;MLRILESLSKPAPNLTEIYFKNFLKKVCDHFNDPDNIQYVKQIAYYGVKWANTCVKPEDDSEEIETMCIIYDAITNFISTLTPLELMTVFPVDKVYDGNKWGTKDYFYTMAELRKIGMGEVIGYDRVFELLWDYANHELREFLVRYMSLMSAMRRTEGRLGVAEEFCILNGITTYTGYEDPETGDVTLFDNKACTETRRANALKTLPWHFEITE
;
A
#
# COMPACT_ATOMS: atom_id res chain seq x y z
N MET A 1 5.69 21.08 -54.01
CA MET A 1 5.80 21.79 -52.72
C MET A 1 5.19 20.89 -51.65
N LEU A 2 5.99 20.45 -50.69
CA LEU A 2 5.72 19.30 -49.80
C LEU A 2 4.46 19.51 -48.93
N ARG A 3 3.51 18.55 -48.99
CA ARG A 3 2.53 18.35 -47.92
C ARG A 3 3.25 17.68 -46.76
N ILE A 4 3.57 18.46 -45.74
CA ILE A 4 4.04 17.95 -44.46
C ILE A 4 2.86 17.16 -43.88
N LEU A 5 3.01 15.83 -43.84
CA LEU A 5 2.22 14.99 -42.94
C LEU A 5 2.64 15.41 -41.54
N GLU A 6 1.91 16.35 -40.94
CA GLU A 6 1.90 16.51 -39.50
C GLU A 6 1.50 15.15 -38.94
N SER A 7 2.50 14.39 -38.48
CA SER A 7 2.29 13.19 -37.72
C SER A 7 1.56 13.61 -36.45
N LEU A 8 0.23 13.48 -36.45
CA LEU A 8 -0.58 13.50 -35.24
C LEU A 8 -0.06 12.38 -34.35
N SER A 9 0.96 12.68 -33.54
CA SER A 9 1.43 11.82 -32.47
C SER A 9 0.21 11.51 -31.62
N LYS A 10 -0.27 10.27 -31.65
CA LYS A 10 -1.38 9.86 -30.79
C LYS A 10 -1.03 10.23 -29.35
N PRO A 11 -1.96 10.82 -28.57
CA PRO A 11 -1.70 11.10 -27.18
C PRO A 11 -1.27 9.82 -26.48
N ALA A 12 -0.29 9.92 -25.59
CA ALA A 12 0.18 8.78 -24.81
C ALA A 12 -1.02 8.14 -24.09
N PRO A 13 -1.08 6.80 -24.03
CA PRO A 13 -2.21 6.12 -23.40
C PRO A 13 -2.30 6.48 -21.91
N ASN A 14 -3.52 6.76 -21.43
CA ASN A 14 -3.77 6.95 -20.00
C ASN A 14 -3.69 5.59 -19.29
N LEU A 15 -2.51 5.27 -18.74
CA LEU A 15 -2.26 3.98 -18.09
C LEU A 15 -3.16 3.76 -16.88
N THR A 16 -3.41 4.79 -16.08
CA THR A 16 -4.28 4.73 -14.89
C THR A 16 -5.68 4.28 -15.27
N GLU A 17 -6.27 4.89 -16.30
CA GLU A 17 -7.60 4.52 -16.80
C GLU A 17 -7.63 3.10 -17.38
N ILE A 18 -6.60 2.71 -18.14
CA ILE A 18 -6.49 1.36 -18.72
C ILE A 18 -6.41 0.30 -17.61
N TYR A 19 -5.59 0.54 -16.58
CA TYR A 19 -5.46 -0.39 -15.46
C TYR A 19 -6.76 -0.48 -14.66
N PHE A 20 -7.41 0.65 -14.35
CA PHE A 20 -8.68 0.65 -13.63
C PHE A 20 -9.79 -0.09 -14.38
N LYS A 21 -9.92 0.18 -15.69
CA LYS A 21 -10.91 -0.48 -16.55
C LYS A 21 -10.70 -1.99 -16.57
N ASN A 22 -9.45 -2.45 -16.68
CA ASN A 22 -9.16 -3.88 -16.68
C ASN A 22 -9.36 -4.50 -15.29
N PHE A 23 -9.01 -3.79 -14.21
CA PHE A 23 -9.32 -4.20 -12.84
C PHE A 23 -10.82 -4.46 -12.67
N LEU A 24 -11.68 -3.49 -12.99
CA LEU A 24 -13.14 -3.64 -12.91
C LEU A 24 -13.66 -4.78 -13.77
N LYS A 25 -13.17 -4.89 -15.01
CA LYS A 25 -13.54 -6.00 -15.90
C LYS A 25 -13.24 -7.35 -15.24
N LYS A 26 -12.08 -7.49 -14.61
CA LYS A 26 -11.65 -8.74 -13.98
C LYS A 26 -12.37 -9.06 -12.69
N VAL A 27 -12.77 -8.04 -11.93
CA VAL A 27 -13.70 -8.21 -10.81
C VAL A 27 -15.04 -8.74 -11.31
N CYS A 28 -15.60 -8.19 -12.39
CA CYS A 28 -16.84 -8.70 -12.99
C CYS A 28 -16.68 -10.12 -13.54
N ASP A 29 -15.58 -10.43 -14.22
CA ASP A 29 -15.30 -11.78 -14.71
C ASP A 29 -15.25 -12.79 -13.55
N HIS A 30 -14.56 -12.45 -12.45
CA HIS A 30 -14.49 -13.27 -11.24
C HIS A 30 -15.85 -13.43 -10.55
N PHE A 31 -16.69 -12.39 -10.51
CA PHE A 31 -18.04 -12.52 -9.95
C PHE A 31 -18.88 -13.56 -10.70
N ASN A 32 -18.70 -13.69 -12.01
CA ASN A 32 -19.40 -14.67 -12.83
C ASN A 32 -18.79 -16.08 -12.76
N ASP A 33 -17.50 -16.20 -12.43
CA ASP A 33 -16.75 -17.45 -12.32
C ASP A 33 -15.74 -17.37 -11.16
N PRO A 34 -16.23 -17.53 -9.91
CA PRO A 34 -15.43 -17.26 -8.70
C PRO A 34 -14.28 -18.24 -8.49
N ASP A 35 -14.38 -19.45 -9.01
CA ASP A 35 -13.37 -20.50 -8.81
C ASP A 35 -12.14 -20.32 -9.73
N ASN A 36 -12.22 -19.40 -10.68
CA ASN A 36 -11.16 -19.17 -11.65
C ASN A 36 -10.06 -18.25 -11.10
N ILE A 37 -9.04 -18.89 -10.55
CA ILE A 37 -7.86 -18.24 -9.97
C ILE A 37 -7.12 -17.29 -10.93
N GLN A 38 -7.26 -17.48 -12.24
CA GLN A 38 -6.63 -16.58 -13.21
C GLN A 38 -7.23 -15.17 -13.14
N TYR A 39 -8.51 -15.04 -12.80
CA TYR A 39 -9.11 -13.73 -12.59
C TYR A 39 -8.57 -13.08 -11.33
N VAL A 40 -8.42 -13.81 -10.22
CA VAL A 40 -7.81 -13.28 -8.98
C VAL A 40 -6.40 -12.73 -9.25
N LYS A 41 -5.56 -13.49 -9.96
CA LYS A 41 -4.21 -13.04 -10.36
C LYS A 41 -4.24 -11.76 -11.20
N GLN A 42 -5.19 -11.66 -12.13
CA GLN A 42 -5.35 -10.47 -12.98
C GLN A 42 -5.91 -9.27 -12.20
N ILE A 43 -6.82 -9.50 -11.26
CA ILE A 43 -7.33 -8.47 -10.35
C ILE A 43 -6.18 -7.91 -9.52
N ALA A 44 -5.37 -8.77 -8.89
CA ALA A 44 -4.19 -8.35 -8.14
C ALA A 44 -3.21 -7.54 -9.02
N TYR A 45 -2.91 -8.03 -10.22
CA TYR A 45 -2.04 -7.34 -11.17
C TYR A 45 -2.56 -5.95 -11.55
N TYR A 46 -3.77 -5.86 -12.09
CA TYR A 46 -4.33 -4.59 -12.55
C TYR A 46 -4.63 -3.63 -11.40
N GLY A 47 -5.04 -4.15 -10.25
CA GLY A 47 -5.27 -3.39 -9.03
C GLY A 47 -4.00 -2.69 -8.54
N VAL A 48 -2.92 -3.44 -8.36
CA VAL A 48 -1.61 -2.89 -7.95
C VAL A 48 -1.09 -1.88 -8.98
N LYS A 49 -1.20 -2.18 -10.28
CA LYS A 49 -0.78 -1.26 -11.34
C LYS A 49 -1.58 0.05 -11.32
N TRP A 50 -2.89 -0.04 -11.22
CA TRP A 50 -3.76 1.13 -11.08
C TRP A 50 -3.38 1.93 -9.83
N ALA A 51 -3.28 1.25 -8.69
CA ALA A 51 -2.94 1.84 -7.41
C ALA A 51 -1.62 2.62 -7.49
N ASN A 52 -0.57 2.10 -8.11
CA ASN A 52 0.71 2.80 -8.23
C ASN A 52 0.66 3.98 -9.21
N THR A 53 -0.26 3.97 -10.17
CA THR A 53 -0.41 5.04 -11.18
C THR A 53 -1.49 6.08 -10.87
N CYS A 54 -2.34 5.87 -9.85
CA CYS A 54 -3.40 6.82 -9.54
C CYS A 54 -2.82 8.10 -8.94
N VAL A 55 -3.56 9.21 -9.01
CA VAL A 55 -3.21 10.40 -8.23
C VAL A 55 -3.72 10.18 -6.81
N LYS A 56 -2.91 10.51 -5.81
CA LYS A 56 -3.36 10.44 -4.41
C LYS A 56 -4.35 11.60 -4.16
N PRO A 57 -5.51 11.35 -3.54
CA PRO A 57 -6.43 12.43 -3.19
C PRO A 57 -5.78 13.38 -2.17
N GLU A 58 -6.01 14.67 -2.36
CA GLU A 58 -5.57 15.75 -1.47
C GLU A 58 -6.76 16.21 -0.62
N ASP A 59 -6.77 15.80 0.65
CA ASP A 59 -7.68 16.25 1.72
C ASP A 59 -9.20 16.10 1.49
N ASP A 60 -9.64 15.48 0.38
CA ASP A 60 -11.03 15.09 0.17
C ASP A 60 -11.35 13.78 0.90
N SER A 61 -12.18 13.86 1.93
CA SER A 61 -12.52 12.72 2.77
C SER A 61 -13.28 11.61 2.02
N GLU A 62 -14.15 11.95 1.06
CA GLU A 62 -14.96 10.97 0.33
C GLU A 62 -14.09 10.23 -0.70
N GLU A 63 -13.19 10.95 -1.37
CA GLU A 63 -12.20 10.33 -2.26
C GLU A 63 -11.21 9.45 -1.49
N ILE A 64 -10.75 9.90 -0.32
CA ILE A 64 -9.87 9.11 0.56
C ILE A 64 -10.56 7.80 0.98
N GLU A 65 -11.80 7.87 1.44
CA GLU A 65 -12.58 6.70 1.85
C GLU A 65 -12.79 5.73 0.67
N THR A 66 -13.17 6.26 -0.50
CA THR A 66 -13.34 5.46 -1.72
C THR A 66 -12.05 4.76 -2.12
N MET A 67 -10.91 5.46 -2.07
CA MET A 67 -9.62 4.87 -2.35
C MET A 67 -9.28 3.77 -1.32
N CYS A 68 -9.56 3.97 -0.02
CA CYS A 68 -9.30 2.96 1.01
C CYS A 68 -10.06 1.67 0.69
N ILE A 69 -11.35 1.76 0.35
CA ILE A 69 -12.17 0.61 -0.03
C ILE A 69 -11.56 -0.15 -1.20
N ILE A 70 -11.04 0.55 -2.22
CA ILE A 70 -10.43 -0.11 -3.38
C ILE A 70 -9.11 -0.80 -3.00
N TYR A 71 -8.27 -0.16 -2.18
CA TYR A 71 -7.03 -0.75 -1.68
C TYR A 71 -7.29 -1.99 -0.80
N ASP A 72 -8.29 -1.93 0.06
CA ASP A 72 -8.75 -3.06 0.87
C ASP A 72 -9.20 -4.21 -0.02
N ALA A 73 -9.99 -3.92 -1.06
CA ALA A 73 -10.46 -4.92 -2.02
C ALA A 73 -9.28 -5.58 -2.77
N ILE A 74 -8.30 -4.80 -3.25
CA ILE A 74 -7.11 -5.34 -3.92
C ILE A 74 -6.34 -6.24 -2.95
N THR A 75 -6.13 -5.79 -1.72
CA THR A 75 -5.43 -6.54 -0.67
C THR A 75 -6.16 -7.84 -0.32
N ASN A 76 -7.50 -7.81 -0.27
CA ASN A 76 -8.34 -9.00 -0.08
C ASN A 76 -8.14 -10.02 -1.21
N PHE A 77 -8.10 -9.58 -2.47
CA PHE A 77 -7.81 -10.49 -3.59
C PHE A 77 -6.39 -11.04 -3.56
N ILE A 78 -5.41 -10.26 -3.12
CA ILE A 78 -4.04 -10.77 -2.92
C ILE A 78 -4.04 -11.85 -1.82
N SER A 79 -4.81 -11.65 -0.75
CA SER A 79 -4.87 -12.57 0.40
C SER A 79 -5.41 -13.96 0.05
N THR A 80 -6.18 -14.10 -1.04
CA THR A 80 -6.72 -15.39 -1.50
C THR A 80 -5.76 -16.17 -2.40
N LEU A 81 -4.64 -15.56 -2.80
CA LEU A 81 -3.58 -16.25 -3.53
C LEU A 81 -2.73 -17.09 -2.58
N THR A 82 -2.09 -18.13 -3.12
CA THR A 82 -0.94 -18.78 -2.50
C THR A 82 0.36 -18.00 -2.76
N PRO A 83 1.41 -18.17 -1.94
CA PRO A 83 2.75 -17.63 -2.24
C PRO A 83 3.25 -17.96 -3.65
N LEU A 84 3.05 -19.21 -4.12
CA LEU A 84 3.44 -19.61 -5.48
C LEU A 84 2.70 -18.79 -6.54
N GLU A 85 1.41 -18.56 -6.36
CA GLU A 85 0.60 -17.80 -7.29
C GLU A 85 0.95 -16.32 -7.28
N LEU A 86 1.17 -15.74 -6.10
CA LEU A 86 1.64 -14.37 -5.97
C LEU A 86 2.97 -14.17 -6.71
N MET A 87 3.92 -15.10 -6.56
CA MET A 87 5.21 -15.07 -7.27
C MET A 87 5.08 -15.16 -8.80
N THR A 88 4.01 -15.80 -9.31
CA THR A 88 3.77 -15.80 -10.77
C THR A 88 3.33 -14.45 -11.31
N VAL A 89 2.73 -13.60 -10.46
CA VAL A 89 2.25 -12.26 -10.84
C VAL A 89 3.32 -11.20 -10.52
N PHE A 90 3.91 -11.28 -9.34
CA PHE A 90 4.92 -10.36 -8.83
C PHE A 90 6.17 -11.14 -8.42
N PRO A 91 7.10 -11.43 -9.34
CA PRO A 91 8.31 -12.16 -9.01
C PRO A 91 9.12 -11.44 -7.93
N VAL A 92 9.74 -12.22 -7.03
CA VAL A 92 10.68 -11.69 -6.03
C VAL A 92 11.92 -11.14 -6.72
N ASP A 93 12.33 -9.93 -6.36
CA ASP A 93 13.55 -9.28 -6.85
C ASP A 93 14.77 -10.12 -6.46
N LYS A 94 15.64 -10.39 -7.44
CA LYS A 94 16.87 -11.18 -7.26
C LYS A 94 18.03 -10.32 -6.73
N VAL A 95 17.78 -9.66 -5.62
CA VAL A 95 18.78 -8.93 -4.84
C VAL A 95 19.22 -9.84 -3.68
N TYR A 96 20.51 -9.88 -3.39
CA TYR A 96 21.12 -10.88 -2.48
C TYR A 96 22.04 -10.28 -1.42
N ASP A 97 22.20 -8.96 -1.38
CA ASP A 97 23.08 -8.25 -0.46
C ASP A 97 22.30 -7.56 0.67
N GLY A 98 21.08 -8.00 0.97
CA GLY A 98 20.21 -7.36 1.96
C GLY A 98 20.83 -7.32 3.35
N ASN A 99 21.46 -8.43 3.77
CA ASN A 99 22.16 -8.51 5.05
C ASN A 99 23.28 -7.46 5.20
N LYS A 100 23.93 -7.07 4.09
CA LYS A 100 24.97 -6.04 4.11
C LYS A 100 24.39 -4.65 4.39
N TRP A 101 23.17 -4.39 3.94
CA TRP A 101 22.52 -3.08 3.98
C TRP A 101 21.37 -2.99 4.99
N GLY A 102 21.10 -4.07 5.73
CA GLY A 102 19.94 -4.15 6.62
C GLY A 102 18.61 -4.11 5.86
N THR A 103 18.59 -4.52 4.60
CA THR A 103 17.40 -4.52 3.75
C THR A 103 16.90 -5.94 3.51
N LYS A 104 15.60 -6.06 3.23
CA LYS A 104 14.98 -7.32 2.86
C LYS A 104 15.41 -7.68 1.45
N ASP A 105 15.83 -8.93 1.26
CA ASP A 105 16.32 -9.44 0.00
C ASP A 105 15.58 -10.71 -0.44
N TYR A 106 16.07 -11.34 -1.51
CA TYR A 106 15.50 -12.56 -2.03
C TYR A 106 15.42 -13.68 -0.96
N PHE A 107 16.50 -13.89 -0.19
CA PHE A 107 16.56 -14.98 0.78
C PHE A 107 15.62 -14.73 1.96
N TYR A 108 15.58 -13.49 2.44
CA TYR A 108 14.61 -13.08 3.47
C TYR A 108 13.17 -13.31 2.99
N THR A 109 12.83 -12.80 1.80
CA THR A 109 11.48 -12.94 1.23
C THR A 109 11.08 -14.42 1.06
N MET A 110 11.98 -15.25 0.53
CA MET A 110 11.72 -16.68 0.37
C MET A 110 11.59 -17.41 1.71
N ALA A 111 12.22 -16.93 2.78
CA ALA A 111 12.03 -17.49 4.12
C ALA A 111 10.63 -17.16 4.65
N GLU A 112 10.17 -15.92 4.53
CA GLU A 112 8.82 -15.51 4.96
C GLU A 112 7.72 -16.25 4.18
N LEU A 113 7.85 -16.37 2.86
CA LEU A 113 6.91 -17.13 2.03
C LEU A 113 6.81 -18.61 2.47
N ARG A 114 7.93 -19.22 2.89
CA ARG A 114 7.93 -20.61 3.38
C ARG A 114 7.27 -20.76 4.75
N LYS A 115 7.33 -19.74 5.61
CA LYS A 115 6.59 -19.74 6.89
C LYS A 115 5.07 -19.68 6.67
N ILE A 116 4.62 -19.17 5.52
CA ILE A 116 3.20 -19.23 5.13
C ILE A 116 2.83 -20.65 4.68
N GLY A 117 3.71 -21.26 3.88
CA GLY A 117 3.43 -22.49 3.17
C GLY A 117 3.19 -22.17 1.70
N MET A 118 4.07 -22.66 0.82
CA MET A 118 4.13 -22.19 -0.57
C MET A 118 2.84 -22.42 -1.37
N GLY A 119 2.07 -23.46 -1.03
CA GLY A 119 0.79 -23.80 -1.64
C GLY A 119 -0.43 -23.50 -0.75
N GLU A 120 -0.23 -22.87 0.40
CA GLU A 120 -1.31 -22.47 1.29
C GLU A 120 -1.78 -21.06 0.94
N VAL A 121 -3.06 -20.77 1.15
CA VAL A 121 -3.61 -19.43 0.94
C VAL A 121 -2.95 -18.46 1.93
N ILE A 122 -2.56 -17.27 1.47
CA ILE A 122 -1.87 -16.26 2.29
C ILE A 122 -2.71 -15.87 3.51
N GLY A 123 -3.99 -15.62 3.28
CA GLY A 123 -4.96 -15.23 4.32
C GLY A 123 -4.94 -13.74 4.62
N TYR A 124 -6.12 -13.20 4.97
CA TYR A 124 -6.31 -11.78 5.24
C TYR A 124 -5.43 -11.27 6.39
N ASP A 125 -5.31 -12.05 7.46
CA ASP A 125 -4.57 -11.65 8.66
C ASP A 125 -3.05 -11.54 8.44
N ARG A 126 -2.52 -12.07 7.33
CA ARG A 126 -1.07 -12.14 7.06
C ARG A 126 -0.65 -11.37 5.82
N VAL A 127 -1.59 -11.00 4.95
CA VAL A 127 -1.26 -10.37 3.66
C VAL A 127 -0.51 -9.06 3.83
N PHE A 128 -0.86 -8.25 4.82
CA PHE A 128 -0.18 -6.97 5.07
C PHE A 128 1.28 -7.18 5.48
N GLU A 129 1.53 -8.08 6.44
CA GLU A 129 2.89 -8.43 6.88
C GLU A 129 3.70 -9.05 5.74
N LEU A 130 3.08 -9.94 4.96
CA LEU A 130 3.71 -10.52 3.79
C LEU A 130 4.14 -9.43 2.79
N LEU A 131 3.24 -8.52 2.41
CA LEU A 131 3.55 -7.44 1.47
C LEU A 131 4.65 -6.52 1.99
N TRP A 132 4.70 -6.30 3.31
CA TRP A 132 5.77 -5.53 3.95
C TRP A 132 7.13 -6.22 3.77
N ASP A 133 7.14 -7.54 3.87
CA ASP A 133 8.34 -8.38 3.82
C ASP A 133 8.73 -8.86 2.41
N TYR A 134 7.87 -8.62 1.42
CA TYR A 134 8.07 -9.07 0.05
C TYR A 134 8.98 -8.13 -0.74
N ALA A 135 10.16 -8.61 -1.14
CA ALA A 135 11.08 -7.87 -2.01
C ALA A 135 10.56 -7.83 -3.47
N ASN A 136 9.62 -6.93 -3.75
CA ASN A 136 9.19 -6.55 -5.09
C ASN A 136 8.86 -5.06 -5.10
N HIS A 137 9.44 -4.31 -6.03
CA HIS A 137 9.25 -2.86 -6.07
C HIS A 137 7.79 -2.42 -6.19
N GLU A 138 6.99 -3.11 -6.99
CA GLU A 138 5.60 -2.73 -7.27
C GLU A 138 4.71 -2.96 -6.06
N LEU A 139 4.85 -4.11 -5.40
CA LEU A 139 4.14 -4.42 -4.16
C LEU A 139 4.57 -3.50 -3.01
N ARG A 140 5.86 -3.15 -2.94
CA ARG A 140 6.37 -2.18 -1.96
C ARG A 140 5.77 -0.80 -2.16
N GLU A 141 5.73 -0.31 -3.40
CA GLU A 141 5.11 0.97 -3.73
C GLU A 141 3.61 0.95 -3.38
N PHE A 142 2.90 -0.11 -3.76
CA PHE A 142 1.50 -0.31 -3.43
C PHE A 142 1.25 -0.21 -1.92
N LEU A 143 2.02 -0.95 -1.11
CA LEU A 143 1.85 -0.95 0.34
C LEU A 143 2.16 0.41 0.97
N VAL A 144 3.21 1.11 0.51
CA VAL A 144 3.54 2.45 0.98
C VAL A 144 2.42 3.45 0.66
N ARG A 145 1.84 3.36 -0.55
CA ARG A 145 0.68 4.18 -0.92
C ARG A 145 -0.53 3.87 -0.04
N TYR A 146 -0.78 2.58 0.22
CA TYR A 146 -1.88 2.15 1.09
C TYR A 146 -1.73 2.70 2.51
N MET A 147 -0.56 2.56 3.13
CA MET A 147 -0.28 3.11 4.47
C MET A 147 -0.39 4.64 4.52
N SER A 148 0.03 5.30 3.44
CA SER A 148 -0.10 6.76 3.30
C SER A 148 -1.55 7.20 3.23
N LEU A 149 -2.41 6.40 2.59
CA LEU A 149 -3.84 6.61 2.49
C LEU A 149 -4.55 6.33 3.83
N MET A 150 -4.22 5.22 4.51
CA MET A 150 -4.69 4.96 5.87
C MET A 150 -4.33 6.10 6.83
N SER A 151 -3.15 6.68 6.68
CA SER A 151 -2.74 7.85 7.47
C SER A 151 -3.55 9.10 7.14
N ALA A 152 -3.91 9.31 5.86
CA ALA A 152 -4.79 10.41 5.46
C ALA A 152 -6.21 10.24 6.03
N MET A 153 -6.77 9.03 5.93
CA MET A 153 -8.08 8.70 6.52
C MET A 153 -8.09 8.90 8.04
N ARG A 154 -7.04 8.48 8.74
CA ARG A 154 -6.92 8.73 10.19
C ARG A 154 -6.90 10.23 10.50
N ARG A 155 -6.26 11.05 9.68
CA ARG A 155 -6.20 12.51 9.89
C ARG A 155 -7.54 13.18 9.63
N THR A 156 -8.37 12.69 8.70
CA THR A 156 -9.74 13.21 8.52
C THR A 156 -10.60 12.95 9.77
N GLU A 157 -10.31 11.89 10.53
CA GLU A 157 -10.89 11.59 11.85
C GLU A 157 -10.23 12.34 13.02
N GLY A 158 -9.26 13.22 12.77
CA GLY A 158 -8.50 13.93 13.81
C GLY A 158 -7.48 13.06 14.58
N ARG A 159 -7.15 11.86 14.06
CA ARG A 159 -6.15 10.95 14.62
C ARG A 159 -4.79 11.16 13.98
N LEU A 160 -3.73 10.70 14.66
CA LEU A 160 -2.38 10.68 14.12
C LEU A 160 -2.28 9.67 12.97
N GLY A 161 -1.38 9.94 12.02
CA GLY A 161 -1.00 8.99 10.99
C GLY A 161 -0.27 7.77 11.57
N VAL A 162 -0.18 6.70 10.79
CA VAL A 162 0.37 5.41 11.24
C VAL A 162 1.84 5.55 11.69
N ALA A 163 2.66 6.26 10.91
CA ALA A 163 4.07 6.47 11.23
C ALA A 163 4.29 7.37 12.46
N GLU A 164 3.44 8.40 12.63
CA GLU A 164 3.49 9.30 13.79
C GLU A 164 3.20 8.54 15.09
N GLU A 165 2.16 7.69 15.05
CA GLU A 165 1.78 6.81 16.16
C GLU A 165 2.90 5.82 16.49
N PHE A 166 3.46 5.15 15.48
CA PHE A 166 4.60 4.24 15.67
C PHE A 166 5.79 4.94 16.35
N CYS A 167 6.20 6.11 15.86
CA CYS A 167 7.32 6.85 16.43
C CYS A 167 7.07 7.19 17.91
N ILE A 168 5.88 7.68 18.24
CA ILE A 168 5.50 8.04 19.62
C ILE A 168 5.55 6.83 20.56
N LEU A 169 5.07 5.66 20.10
CA LEU A 169 5.08 4.42 20.87
C LEU A 169 6.52 3.92 21.12
N ASN A 170 7.42 4.16 20.17
CA ASN A 170 8.83 3.78 20.28
C ASN A 170 9.72 4.87 20.92
N GLY A 171 9.12 5.92 21.52
CA GLY A 171 9.86 7.01 22.16
C GLY A 171 10.61 7.92 21.18
N ILE A 172 10.32 7.83 19.89
CA ILE A 172 10.88 8.67 18.83
C ILE A 172 10.06 9.96 18.76
N THR A 173 10.73 11.09 18.97
CA THR A 173 10.08 12.41 18.89
C THR A 173 9.78 12.75 17.44
N THR A 174 8.54 13.17 17.16
CA THR A 174 8.12 13.65 15.84
C THR A 174 7.76 15.13 15.90
N TYR A 175 7.95 15.81 14.77
CA TYR A 175 7.59 17.21 14.61
C TYR A 175 6.67 17.35 13.42
N THR A 176 5.67 18.23 13.54
CA THR A 176 4.80 18.60 12.43
C THR A 176 5.16 20.02 11.99
N GLY A 177 5.55 20.18 10.72
CA GLY A 177 5.84 21.48 10.13
C GLY A 177 4.59 22.11 9.54
N TYR A 178 4.39 23.40 9.82
CA TYR A 178 3.42 24.24 9.14
C TYR A 178 4.18 25.34 8.42
N GLU A 179 4.04 25.40 7.10
CA GLU A 179 4.56 26.50 6.29
C GLU A 179 3.46 27.54 6.12
N ASP A 180 3.75 28.78 6.53
CA ASP A 180 2.86 29.90 6.32
C ASP A 180 2.81 30.24 4.82
N PRO A 181 1.64 30.17 4.16
CA PRO A 181 1.53 30.31 2.71
C PRO A 181 1.81 31.73 2.20
N GLU A 182 1.80 32.76 3.05
CA GLU A 182 2.08 34.15 2.66
C GLU A 182 3.56 34.52 2.83
N THR A 183 4.19 34.01 3.89
CA THR A 183 5.56 34.37 4.27
C THR A 183 6.60 33.31 3.91
N GLY A 184 6.19 32.05 3.75
CA GLY A 184 7.08 30.90 3.56
C GLY A 184 7.79 30.45 4.85
N ASP A 185 7.43 31.03 6.01
CA ASP A 185 8.03 30.67 7.29
C ASP A 185 7.52 29.30 7.76
N VAL A 186 8.45 28.43 8.17
CA VAL A 186 8.13 27.08 8.67
C VAL A 186 8.17 27.05 10.19
N THR A 187 7.02 26.74 10.80
CA THR A 187 6.91 26.50 12.24
C THR A 187 6.86 25.00 12.52
N LEU A 188 7.74 24.50 13.39
CA LEU A 188 7.76 23.10 13.81
C LEU A 188 7.09 22.94 15.18
N PHE A 189 6.08 22.07 15.27
CA PHE A 189 5.42 21.71 16.52
C PHE A 189 5.93 20.36 17.02
N ASP A 190 6.43 20.32 18.26
CA ASP A 190 6.80 19.07 18.93
C ASP A 190 5.53 18.28 19.32
N ASN A 191 5.40 17.07 18.79
CA ASN A 191 4.27 16.20 19.08
C ASN A 191 4.31 15.60 20.51
N LYS A 192 5.32 15.93 21.34
CA LYS A 192 5.46 15.55 22.77
C LYS A 192 4.38 16.08 23.72
N ALA A 193 3.73 17.21 23.40
CA ALA A 193 2.63 17.71 24.24
C ALA A 193 1.31 16.95 23.99
N CYS A 194 1.22 16.24 22.86
CA CYS A 194 0.05 15.46 22.46
C CYS A 194 0.04 14.03 23.03
N THR A 195 1.05 13.66 23.83
CA THR A 195 1.50 12.28 23.97
C THR A 195 0.83 11.51 25.11
N GLU A 196 0.37 12.15 26.18
CA GLU A 196 -0.27 11.44 27.30
C GLU A 196 -1.72 11.05 26.98
N THR A 197 -2.53 12.00 26.50
CA THR A 197 -3.94 11.75 26.15
C THR A 197 -4.08 10.87 24.91
N ARG A 198 -3.14 10.96 23.95
CA ARG A 198 -3.21 10.17 22.71
C ARG A 198 -2.52 8.80 22.79
N ARG A 199 -1.49 8.59 23.63
CA ARG A 199 -0.94 7.23 23.90
C ARG A 199 -2.02 6.30 24.46
N ALA A 200 -2.85 6.79 25.37
CA ALA A 200 -3.96 6.03 25.94
C ALA A 200 -5.05 5.63 24.93
N ASN A 201 -5.15 6.35 23.80
CA ASN A 201 -6.09 6.05 22.71
C ASN A 201 -5.44 5.19 21.61
N ALA A 202 -4.16 5.41 21.28
CA ALA A 202 -3.39 4.61 20.33
C ALA A 202 -3.29 3.13 20.77
N LEU A 203 -3.06 2.89 22.07
CA LEU A 203 -3.09 1.58 22.71
C LEU A 203 -4.50 0.95 22.78
N LYS A 204 -5.51 1.52 22.12
CA LYS A 204 -6.87 0.94 22.06
C LYS A 204 -7.34 0.70 20.64
N THR A 205 -6.64 1.23 19.63
CA THR A 205 -7.11 1.29 18.24
C THR A 205 -6.21 0.56 17.25
N LEU A 206 -5.07 0.02 17.68
CA LEU A 206 -4.23 -0.81 16.82
C LEU A 206 -4.87 -2.20 16.60
N PRO A 207 -5.00 -2.68 15.35
CA PRO A 207 -5.51 -4.02 15.05
C PRO A 207 -4.56 -5.17 15.48
N TRP A 208 -3.32 -4.85 15.88
CA TRP A 208 -2.28 -5.84 16.22
C TRP A 208 -1.94 -5.86 17.72
N HIS A 209 -2.93 -5.73 18.60
CA HIS A 209 -2.72 -5.93 20.04
C HIS A 209 -2.33 -7.39 20.33
N PHE A 210 -1.03 -7.67 20.36
CA PHE A 210 -0.48 -8.70 21.24
C PHE A 210 -0.20 -8.05 22.59
N GLU A 211 -0.92 -8.50 23.62
CA GLU A 211 -0.50 -8.27 24.99
C GLU A 211 0.88 -8.91 25.17
N ILE A 212 1.93 -8.09 25.27
CA ILE A 212 3.20 -8.56 25.79
C ILE A 212 2.97 -8.78 27.28
N THR A 213 2.71 -10.03 27.64
CA THR A 213 2.76 -10.49 29.03
C THR A 213 4.23 -10.75 29.37
N GLU A 214 4.67 -10.14 30.47
CA GLU A 214 6.01 -10.34 31.07
C GLU A 214 6.25 -11.79 31.51
#